data_AF-A0A965F6E8-F1
#
_entry.id   AF-A0A965F6E8-F1
#
_cell.length_a   1.000
_cell.length_b   1.000
_cell.length_c   1.000
_cell.angle_alpha   90.00
_cell.angle_beta   90.00
_cell.angle_gamma   90.00
#
_symmetry.space_group_name_H-M   'P 1'
#
loop_
_entity.id
_entity.type
_entity.pdbx_description
1 polymer ?
#
loop_
_entity_poly.entity_id
_entity_poly.type
_entity_poly.pdbx_seq_one_letter_code
_entity_poly.pdbx_strand_id
1 'polypeptide(L)'
;MKVERLAIADVLLIEPARFGDDRGFFSEVWSRRTLATHGIMNDFVQDNHSLSRQKGVVRGLHFQRPPSAQGKLVRVVRGSILDVAVDIREGSPTYGQHVACELSASNWQQLWIPAGFAHGFVVLG
;
A
#
# COMPACT_ATOMS: atom_id res chain seq x y z
N MET A 1 -0.74 -11.88 -10.51
CA MET A 1 -0.74 -10.59 -9.79
C MET A 1 -0.71 -9.49 -10.84
N LYS A 2 -1.67 -8.56 -10.80
CA LYS A 2 -1.66 -7.37 -11.65
C LYS A 2 -0.98 -6.23 -10.88
N VAL A 3 -0.13 -5.46 -11.54
CA VAL A 3 0.56 -4.32 -10.95
C VAL A 3 0.42 -3.13 -11.87
N GLU A 4 -0.01 -2.00 -11.32
CA GLU A 4 -0.30 -0.78 -12.05
C GLU A 4 0.48 0.40 -11.44
N ARG A 5 1.09 1.22 -12.30
CA ARG A 5 1.73 2.47 -11.90
C ARG A 5 0.67 3.55 -11.76
N LEU A 6 0.75 4.33 -10.70
CA LEU A 6 -0.16 5.45 -10.47
C LEU A 6 0.40 6.76 -11.03
N ALA A 7 -0.29 7.88 -10.75
CA ALA A 7 0.14 9.22 -11.18
C ALA A 7 1.57 9.57 -10.73
N ILE A 8 2.01 9.01 -9.59
CA ILE A 8 3.42 8.96 -9.20
C ILE A 8 3.89 7.53 -9.46
N ALA A 9 4.68 7.33 -10.52
CA ALA A 9 5.00 6.02 -11.09
C ALA A 9 5.74 5.05 -10.15
N ASP A 10 6.33 5.57 -9.07
CA ASP A 10 7.00 4.79 -8.02
C ASP A 10 6.02 4.14 -7.03
N VAL A 11 4.80 4.68 -6.90
CA VAL A 11 3.73 4.11 -6.08
C VAL A 11 2.92 3.16 -6.96
N LEU A 12 2.77 1.92 -6.51
CA LEU A 12 2.16 0.85 -7.31
C LEU A 12 0.89 0.34 -6.66
N LEU A 13 -0.18 0.23 -7.45
CA LEU A 13 -1.40 -0.49 -7.07
C LEU A 13 -1.26 -1.95 -7.49
N ILE A 14 -1.38 -2.86 -6.52
CA ILE A 14 -1.10 -4.28 -6.69
C ILE A 14 -2.38 -5.07 -6.41
N GLU A 15 -2.76 -5.95 -7.33
CA GLU A 15 -3.91 -6.83 -7.18
C GLU A 15 -3.42 -8.31 -7.23
N PRO A 16 -3.28 -8.95 -6.07
CA PRO A 16 -3.03 -10.38 -5.99
C PRO A 16 -4.17 -11.18 -6.62
N ALA A 17 -3.83 -12.30 -7.27
CA ALA A 17 -4.85 -13.20 -7.80
C ALA A 17 -5.60 -13.88 -6.65
N ARG A 18 -6.92 -14.02 -6.79
CA ARG A 18 -7.77 -14.83 -5.89
C ARG A 18 -8.31 -16.03 -6.65
N PHE A 19 -8.04 -17.21 -6.11
CA PHE A 19 -8.55 -18.47 -6.64
C PHE A 19 -9.64 -18.95 -5.68
N GLY A 20 -10.90 -18.82 -6.09
CA GLY A 20 -12.07 -19.13 -5.27
C GLY A 20 -12.67 -20.51 -5.54
N ASP A 21 -13.27 -21.09 -4.52
CA ASP A 21 -14.13 -22.27 -4.58
C ASP A 21 -15.21 -22.18 -3.47
N ASP A 22 -16.07 -23.19 -3.34
CA ASP A 22 -17.19 -23.19 -2.39
C ASP A 22 -16.75 -23.06 -0.91
N ARG A 23 -15.46 -23.25 -0.59
CA ARG A 23 -14.91 -23.09 0.77
C ARG A 23 -14.43 -21.67 1.05
N GLY A 24 -14.27 -20.85 0.01
CA GLY A 24 -13.70 -19.51 0.10
C GLY A 24 -12.72 -19.22 -1.04
N PHE A 25 -11.53 -18.72 -0.72
CA PHE A 25 -10.50 -18.46 -1.72
C PHE A 25 -9.09 -18.60 -1.15
N PHE A 26 -8.14 -18.87 -2.03
CA PHE A 26 -6.71 -18.82 -1.77
C PHE A 26 -6.07 -17.69 -2.57
N SER A 27 -5.07 -17.01 -2.01
CA SER A 27 -4.38 -15.89 -2.66
C SER A 27 -2.94 -15.76 -2.18
N GLU A 28 -1.98 -15.82 -3.11
CA GLU A 28 -0.61 -15.42 -2.85
C GLU A 28 -0.53 -13.89 -2.84
N VAL A 29 -0.66 -13.32 -1.65
CA VAL A 29 -0.74 -11.86 -1.44
C VAL A 29 0.62 -11.16 -1.49
N TRP A 30 1.72 -11.91 -1.47
CA TRP A 30 3.08 -11.41 -1.60
C TRP A 30 3.97 -12.52 -2.18
N SER A 31 4.89 -12.14 -3.06
CA SER A 31 5.90 -13.04 -3.60
C SER A 31 7.15 -12.25 -3.96
N ARG A 32 8.28 -12.53 -3.29
CA ARG A 32 9.57 -11.89 -3.60
C ARG A 32 9.91 -11.99 -5.07
N ARG A 33 9.72 -13.18 -5.66
CA ARG A 33 10.00 -13.44 -7.07
C ARG A 33 9.20 -12.51 -7.99
N THR A 34 7.89 -12.41 -7.75
CA THR A 34 6.98 -11.61 -8.59
C THR A 34 7.18 -10.11 -8.37
N LEU A 35 7.30 -9.67 -7.12
CA LEU A 35 7.44 -8.25 -6.80
C LEU A 35 8.81 -7.69 -7.17
N ALA A 36 9.86 -8.51 -7.17
CA ALA A 36 11.19 -8.11 -7.65
C ALA A 36 11.18 -7.73 -9.14
N THR A 37 10.36 -8.37 -9.99
CA THR A 37 10.23 -7.97 -11.41
C THR A 37 9.55 -6.62 -11.59
N HIS A 38 8.98 -6.05 -10.52
CA HIS A 38 8.33 -4.74 -10.48
C HIS A 38 9.15 -3.71 -9.71
N GLY A 39 10.42 -4.02 -9.40
CA GLY A 39 11.33 -3.11 -8.70
C GLY A 39 11.20 -3.10 -7.17
N ILE A 40 10.32 -3.93 -6.60
CA ILE A 40 10.18 -4.08 -5.14
C ILE A 40 11.14 -5.17 -4.68
N MET A 41 12.37 -4.78 -4.39
CA MET A 41 13.45 -5.67 -3.94
C MET A 41 13.70 -5.59 -2.43
N ASN A 42 12.93 -4.77 -1.72
CA ASN A 42 13.07 -4.55 -0.28
C ASN A 42 12.80 -5.82 0.52
N ASP A 43 13.55 -5.99 1.60
CA ASP A 43 13.24 -6.99 2.61
C ASP A 43 12.11 -6.48 3.52
N PHE A 44 11.04 -7.26 3.62
CA PHE A 44 9.95 -6.99 4.56
C PHE A 44 10.34 -7.54 5.93
N VAL A 45 10.81 -6.64 6.80
CA VAL A 45 11.36 -6.99 8.11
C VAL A 45 10.37 -6.86 9.27
N GLN A 46 9.17 -6.34 9.00
CA GLN A 46 8.13 -6.11 10.00
C GLN A 46 6.74 -6.23 9.36
N ASP A 47 5.80 -6.77 10.12
CA ASP A 47 4.38 -6.78 9.77
C ASP A 47 3.55 -6.09 10.86
N ASN A 48 2.58 -5.29 10.44
CA ASN A 48 1.73 -4.51 11.32
C ASN A 48 0.26 -4.76 10.98
N HIS A 49 -0.56 -4.96 12.01
CA HIS A 49 -2.00 -5.08 11.89
C HIS A 49 -2.68 -4.03 12.76
N SER A 50 -3.60 -3.25 12.19
CA SER A 50 -4.34 -2.23 12.94
C SER A 50 -5.85 -2.36 12.74
N LEU A 51 -6.60 -2.06 13.79
CA LEU A 51 -8.05 -1.90 13.75
C LEU A 51 -8.39 -0.45 14.05
N SER A 52 -9.19 0.17 13.18
CA SER A 52 -9.78 1.49 13.40
C SER A 52 -11.30 1.32 13.37
N ARG A 53 -11.96 1.58 14.50
CA ARG A 53 -13.37 1.16 14.71
C ARG A 53 -14.38 2.09 14.05
N GLN A 54 -14.07 3.38 13.94
CA GLN A 54 -15.01 4.40 13.48
C GLN A 54 -14.67 4.83 12.05
N LYS A 55 -15.69 4.96 11.20
CA LYS A 55 -15.59 5.66 9.92
C LYS A 55 -15.06 7.08 10.17
N GLY A 56 -14.15 7.54 9.32
CA GLY A 56 -13.53 8.85 9.45
C GLY A 56 -12.29 8.89 10.35
N VAL A 57 -11.89 7.79 10.99
CA VAL A 57 -10.59 7.74 11.70
C VAL A 57 -9.47 7.95 10.69
N VAL A 58 -8.61 8.93 10.97
CA VAL A 58 -7.41 9.26 10.20
C VAL A 58 -6.18 8.77 10.94
N ARG A 59 -5.25 8.14 10.22
CA ARG A 59 -3.90 7.84 10.72
C ARG A 59 -2.88 8.34 9.71
N GLY A 60 -1.98 9.23 10.12
CA GLY A 60 -0.95 9.79 9.25
C GLY A 60 -0.93 11.33 9.25
N LEU A 61 -0.08 11.94 8.43
CA LEU A 61 0.88 11.28 7.53
C LEU A 61 2.17 10.90 8.27
N HIS A 62 2.59 9.64 8.13
CA HIS A 62 3.76 9.09 8.79
C HIS A 62 4.86 8.71 7.78
N PHE A 63 6.09 9.03 8.12
CA PHE A 63 7.30 8.63 7.39
C PHE A 63 8.44 8.36 8.38
N GLN A 64 9.45 7.65 7.91
CA GLN A 64 10.72 7.48 8.61
C GLN A 64 11.84 8.10 7.78
N ARG A 65 12.76 8.78 8.46
CA ARG A 65 13.94 9.39 7.83
C ARG A 65 15.10 8.40 7.80
N PRO A 66 16.07 8.55 6.88
CA PRO A 66 17.34 7.85 6.96
C PRO A 66 17.97 7.98 8.36
N PRO A 67 18.56 6.91 8.90
CA PRO A 67 18.83 5.60 8.27
C PRO A 67 17.66 4.60 8.31
N SER A 68 16.51 4.98 8.88
CA SER A 68 15.38 4.06 9.15
C SER A 68 14.24 4.17 8.13
N ALA A 69 14.49 4.75 6.94
CA ALA A 69 13.47 4.92 5.91
C ALA A 69 12.93 3.54 5.47
N GLN A 70 11.60 3.41 5.38
CA GLN A 70 10.93 2.14 5.15
C GLN A 70 9.89 2.28 4.04
N GLY A 71 9.84 1.31 3.13
CA GLY A 71 8.71 1.13 2.22
C GLY A 71 7.59 0.33 2.87
N LYS A 72 6.35 0.53 2.43
CA LYS A 72 5.16 -0.13 2.98
C LYS A 72 4.40 -0.83 1.88
N LEU A 73 3.90 -2.03 2.16
CA LEU A 73 2.89 -2.70 1.35
C LEU A 73 1.62 -2.78 2.19
N VAL A 74 0.61 -1.98 1.84
CA VAL A 74 -0.60 -1.79 2.65
C VAL A 74 -1.78 -2.49 1.99
N ARG A 75 -2.61 -3.19 2.76
CA ARG A 75 -3.84 -3.84 2.30
C ARG A 75 -4.92 -3.77 3.39
N VAL A 76 -6.18 -3.94 2.98
CA VAL A 76 -7.31 -4.04 3.90
C VAL A 76 -7.85 -5.47 3.92
N VAL A 77 -7.99 -6.04 5.12
CA VAL A 77 -8.53 -7.39 5.32
C VAL A 77 -10.02 -7.39 5.69
N ARG A 78 -10.55 -6.26 6.17
CA ARG A 78 -11.96 -6.05 6.49
C ARG A 78 -12.30 -4.57 6.36
N GLY A 79 -13.44 -4.27 5.75
CA GLY A 79 -13.87 -2.89 5.51
C GLY A 79 -13.12 -2.25 4.34
N SER A 80 -12.92 -0.93 4.43
CA SER A 80 -12.36 -0.07 3.39
C SER A 80 -11.70 1.19 3.96
N ILE A 81 -10.66 1.66 3.29
CA ILE A 81 -9.96 2.92 3.57
C ILE A 81 -9.70 3.67 2.28
N LEU A 82 -9.57 5.00 2.37
CA LEU A 82 -8.86 5.80 1.36
C LEU A 82 -7.41 5.92 1.83
N ASP A 83 -6.50 5.22 1.16
CA ASP A 83 -5.07 5.21 1.46
C ASP A 83 -4.34 6.25 0.60
N VAL A 84 -3.44 7.01 1.22
CA VAL A 84 -2.79 8.18 0.63
C VAL A 84 -1.28 8.10 0.83
N ALA A 85 -0.53 8.31 -0.26
CA ALA A 85 0.92 8.44 -0.26
C ALA A 85 1.33 9.80 -0.86
N VAL A 86 2.11 10.57 -0.10
CA VAL A 86 2.62 11.89 -0.47
C VAL A 86 4.12 11.80 -0.71
N ASP A 87 4.59 12.30 -1.85
CA ASP A 87 6.01 12.36 -2.16
C ASP A 87 6.67 13.50 -1.39
N ILE A 88 7.57 13.14 -0.47
CA ILE A 88 8.32 14.09 0.35
C ILE A 88 9.82 14.08 0.01
N ARG A 89 10.20 13.51 -1.14
CA ARG A 89 11.61 13.41 -1.58
C ARG A 89 12.06 14.73 -2.18
N GLU A 90 12.91 15.46 -1.47
CA GLU A 90 13.50 16.71 -1.98
C GLU A 90 14.15 16.49 -3.35
N GLY A 91 13.86 17.39 -4.31
CA GLY A 91 14.34 17.28 -5.69
C GLY A 91 13.52 16.34 -6.59
N SER A 92 12.52 15.63 -6.07
CA SER A 92 11.60 14.84 -6.90
C SER A 92 10.76 15.75 -7.82
N PRO A 93 10.52 15.36 -9.09
CA PRO A 93 9.61 16.08 -9.99
C PRO A 93 8.16 16.06 -9.50
N THR A 94 7.81 15.14 -8.59
CA THR A 94 6.48 15.01 -7.98
C THR A 94 6.46 15.43 -6.51
N TYR A 95 7.47 16.17 -6.03
CA TYR A 95 7.52 16.64 -4.64
C TYR A 95 6.24 17.39 -4.24
N GLY A 96 5.66 17.03 -3.10
CA GLY A 96 4.41 17.59 -2.58
C GLY A 96 3.14 17.07 -3.26
N GLN A 97 3.25 16.30 -4.34
CA GLN A 97 2.11 15.62 -4.96
C GLN A 97 1.78 14.33 -4.19
N HIS A 98 0.58 13.82 -4.43
CA HIS A 98 0.10 12.61 -3.78
C HIS A 98 -0.64 11.70 -4.75
N VAL A 99 -0.76 10.44 -4.35
CA VAL A 99 -1.71 9.49 -4.91
C VAL A 99 -2.66 9.03 -3.81
N ALA A 100 -3.89 8.73 -4.19
CA ALA A 100 -4.91 8.20 -3.28
C ALA A 100 -5.62 7.02 -3.95
N CYS A 101 -5.81 5.93 -3.20
CA CYS A 101 -6.50 4.73 -3.66
C CYS A 101 -7.47 4.24 -2.59
N GLU A 102 -8.66 3.81 -3.00
CA GLU A 102 -9.50 3.03 -2.11
C GLU A 102 -8.91 1.61 -1.99
N LEU A 103 -8.64 1.15 -0.77
CA LEU A 103 -8.27 -0.23 -0.48
C LEU A 103 -9.38 -0.84 0.36
N SER A 104 -9.83 -2.04 -0.02
CA SER A 104 -10.92 -2.71 0.68
C SER A 104 -10.77 -4.23 0.64
N ALA A 105 -11.46 -4.89 1.56
CA ALA A 105 -11.53 -6.35 1.55
C ALA A 105 -12.22 -6.90 0.27
N SER A 106 -13.07 -6.09 -0.37
CA SER A 106 -13.77 -6.46 -1.59
C SER A 106 -12.91 -6.28 -2.84
N ASN A 107 -12.23 -5.14 -2.99
CA ASN A 107 -11.38 -4.87 -4.16
C ASN A 107 -10.07 -5.66 -4.14
N TRP A 108 -9.65 -6.14 -2.96
CA TRP A 108 -8.48 -7.00 -2.78
C TRP A 108 -7.15 -6.39 -3.23
N GLN A 109 -7.09 -5.06 -3.29
CA GLN A 109 -5.91 -4.34 -3.74
C GLN A 109 -4.95 -4.05 -2.58
N GLN A 110 -3.70 -3.77 -2.94
CA GLN A 110 -2.64 -3.33 -2.06
C GLN A 110 -1.98 -2.10 -2.65
N LEU A 111 -1.48 -1.21 -1.79
CA LEU A 111 -0.66 -0.07 -2.21
C LEU A 111 0.78 -0.28 -1.77
N TRP A 112 1.69 -0.33 -2.74
CA TRP A 112 3.12 -0.24 -2.48
C TRP A 112 3.55 1.22 -2.43
N ILE A 113 4.15 1.60 -1.31
CA ILE A 113 4.62 2.95 -1.02
C ILE A 113 6.12 2.86 -0.74
N PRO A 114 6.99 3.40 -1.61
CA PRO A 114 8.43 3.28 -1.42
C PRO A 114 8.93 4.19 -0.28
N ALA A 115 10.17 3.94 0.16
CA ALA A 115 10.84 4.81 1.11
C ALA A 115 10.93 6.25 0.58
N GLY A 116 10.84 7.23 1.48
CA GLY A 116 10.81 8.65 1.11
C GLY A 116 9.41 9.21 0.83
N PHE A 117 8.35 8.45 1.09
CA PHE A 117 6.96 8.94 1.05
C PHE A 117 6.39 9.07 2.46
N ALA A 118 5.50 10.04 2.65
CA ALA A 118 4.63 10.11 3.81
C ALA A 118 3.31 9.37 3.52
N HIS A 119 2.86 8.55 4.45
CA HIS A 119 1.69 7.68 4.26
C HIS A 119 0.65 7.87 5.35
N GLY A 120 -0.63 7.85 4.95
CA GLY A 120 -1.75 7.78 5.87
C GLY A 120 -3.01 7.31 5.19
N PHE A 121 -4.07 7.16 5.98
CA PHE A 121 -5.37 6.75 5.45
C PHE A 121 -6.52 7.31 6.29
N VAL A 122 -7.71 7.29 5.71
CA VAL A 122 -8.99 7.50 6.41
C VAL A 122 -9.91 6.30 6.23
N VAL A 123 -10.57 5.87 7.32
CA VAL A 123 -11.53 4.75 7.29
C VAL A 123 -12.82 5.15 6.57
N LEU A 124 -13.26 4.35 5.61
CA LEU A 124 -14.49 4.60 4.83
C LEU A 124 -15.69 3.75 5.27
N GLY A 125 -15.44 2.55 5.80
CA GLY A 125 -16.47 1.60 6.26
C GLY A 125 -15.91 0.25 6.62
#